data_AF-A0A139IQH0-F1
#
_entry.id   AF-A0A139IQH0-F1
#
_cell.length_a   1.000
_cell.length_b   1.000
_cell.length_c   1.000
_cell.angle_alpha   90.00
_cell.angle_beta   90.00
_cell.angle_gamma   90.00
#
_symmetry.space_group_name_H-M   'P 1'
#
loop_
_entity.id
_entity.type
_entity.pdbx_description
1 polymer ?
#
loop_
_entity_poly.entity_id
_entity_poly.type
_entity_poly.pdbx_seq_one_letter_code
_entity_poly.pdbx_strand_id
1 'polypeptide(L)'
;MSKMKHSSNSNSADSAQPTTKRTATFELSVKKGEHYVPVSTTKILGKFIRDSPPEIHAKELDERRSTLENHSATIESLRKWAKFRETNTVAKLLLRSVFWNGVKVRMPPELKIYQSIDEFFPPRSEVRVIVCDFGEARAERREVRLGDIEREFAQKPSWSSVRWIHAPLGVGLLHSSVEALFFHTGSTIMGRPFVRGGRAGWPYLEVEQLDLRKKSTMDDSRDLLRIIELQEKFSSTLDRGIWVGDNNDNLKKDVEWRAQYVGKPIEFWDLAKSDLPWQLSEGSHFSMNGPANGVRTTQLEGTHQSLSRHAFFQHAYLARNPFRTFHRNDGFLLTMSPAAGVDYLNANLPHYLEKSREDLLHDNFAKAIAEIYMEFSESGTNTWYRETVEWFLVYLITEIGTTPHNIRQGYSVPSLMDGYDAIVHELKERRYDRWQRNETISLVRAYLLCIDELTVLEAIFSKKLDFFRRLRQDVDSFEEQDHAENKPPDHKDGESPWDRIAFAEHAMEESATQCKRLHADLRESLNSASHTPCPCKYRSVLTSVPI
;
A
#
# COMPACT_ATOMS: atom_id res chain seq x y z
N MET A 1 -8.73 4.42 -83.84
CA MET A 1 -8.37 3.01 -84.12
C MET A 1 -7.81 2.44 -82.82
N SER A 2 -8.21 1.33 -82.21
CA SER A 2 -9.23 0.32 -82.46
C SER A 2 -9.44 -0.45 -81.13
N LYS A 3 -10.70 -0.78 -80.80
CA LYS A 3 -11.25 -1.96 -80.07
C LYS A 3 -10.51 -2.52 -78.83
N MET A 4 -11.08 -2.52 -77.61
CA MET A 4 -12.24 -3.26 -77.02
C MET A 4 -11.85 -4.55 -76.22
N LYS A 5 -12.14 -4.50 -74.91
CA LYS A 5 -12.69 -5.51 -73.93
C LYS A 5 -12.06 -6.92 -73.86
N HIS A 6 -11.70 -7.48 -72.69
CA HIS A 6 -12.55 -7.87 -71.55
C HIS A 6 -11.71 -8.14 -70.26
N SER A 7 -12.19 -7.72 -69.06
CA SER A 7 -12.64 -8.55 -67.89
C SER A 7 -11.60 -9.55 -67.33
N SER A 8 -11.18 -9.59 -66.06
CA SER A 8 -11.92 -9.46 -64.78
C SER A 8 -11.00 -9.27 -63.56
N ASN A 9 -11.47 -8.49 -62.56
CA ASN A 9 -11.22 -8.50 -61.10
C ASN A 9 -9.86 -8.91 -60.52
N SER A 10 -9.21 -7.99 -59.77
CA SER A 10 -9.18 -8.03 -58.29
C SER A 10 -8.27 -6.92 -57.70
N ASN A 11 -8.72 -6.40 -56.55
CA ASN A 11 -7.98 -5.67 -55.51
C ASN A 11 -7.67 -4.17 -55.76
N SER A 12 -8.63 -3.36 -55.29
CA SER A 12 -8.46 -1.96 -54.88
C SER A 12 -7.40 -1.83 -53.79
N ALA A 13 -6.27 -1.22 -54.14
CA ALA A 13 -5.35 -0.61 -53.18
C ALA A 13 -5.68 0.88 -53.12
N ASP A 14 -6.54 1.27 -52.18
CA ASP A 14 -6.76 2.68 -51.86
C ASP A 14 -6.05 3.02 -50.54
N SER A 15 -5.32 4.13 -50.63
CA SER A 15 -4.43 4.73 -49.65
C SER A 15 -5.06 4.92 -48.26
N ALA A 16 -4.52 4.21 -47.27
CA ALA A 16 -4.77 4.51 -45.86
C ALA A 16 -3.78 5.57 -45.36
N GLN A 17 -4.30 6.74 -45.00
CA GLN A 17 -3.58 7.79 -44.25
C GLN A 17 -3.09 7.25 -42.89
N PRO A 18 -1.91 7.66 -42.41
CA PRO A 18 -1.46 7.31 -41.08
C PRO A 18 -2.28 8.06 -40.02
N THR A 19 -2.99 7.31 -39.18
CA THR A 19 -3.66 7.79 -37.99
C THR A 19 -2.64 8.39 -37.03
N THR A 20 -2.57 9.71 -36.98
CA THR A 20 -1.85 10.49 -35.96
C THR A 20 -2.32 10.07 -34.58
N LYS A 21 -1.40 9.52 -33.77
CA LYS A 21 -1.57 9.32 -32.33
C LYS A 21 -2.00 10.66 -31.72
N ARG A 22 -3.22 10.72 -31.16
CA ARG A 22 -3.66 11.85 -30.33
C ARG A 22 -2.88 11.79 -29.02
N THR A 23 -1.81 12.56 -28.93
CA THR A 23 -1.22 12.97 -27.65
C THR A 23 -2.20 13.95 -27.02
N ALA A 24 -2.79 13.60 -25.88
CA ALA A 24 -3.61 14.51 -25.11
C ALA A 24 -2.68 15.46 -24.33
N THR A 25 -2.33 16.59 -24.93
CA THR A 25 -1.75 17.73 -24.23
C THR A 25 -2.88 18.45 -23.50
N PHE A 26 -2.89 18.37 -22.17
CA PHE A 26 -3.75 19.21 -21.35
C PHE A 26 -3.06 20.58 -21.21
N GLU A 27 -3.55 21.59 -21.92
CA GLU A 27 -3.26 22.99 -21.59
C GLU A 27 -4.27 23.44 -20.52
N LEU A 28 -3.84 23.46 -19.26
CA LEU A 28 -4.54 24.22 -18.22
C LEU A 28 -4.24 25.70 -18.45
N SER A 29 -5.26 26.48 -18.80
CA SER A 29 -5.16 27.92 -18.94
C SER A 29 -4.94 28.57 -17.56
N VAL A 30 -3.69 28.75 -17.16
CA VAL A 30 -3.33 29.54 -15.97
C VAL A 30 -3.26 31.02 -16.37
N LYS A 31 -3.96 31.87 -15.62
CA LYS A 31 -3.84 33.33 -15.73
C LYS A 31 -2.37 33.72 -15.50
N LYS A 32 -1.75 34.35 -16.50
CA LYS A 32 -0.39 34.92 -16.42
C LYS A 32 -0.31 35.90 -15.24
N GLY A 33 0.52 35.61 -14.23
CA GLY A 33 0.95 36.60 -13.24
C GLY A 33 1.22 36.10 -11.83
N GLU A 34 0.80 34.90 -11.45
CA GLU A 34 1.10 34.34 -10.13
C GLU A 34 2.12 33.21 -10.26
N HIS A 35 3.32 33.44 -9.74
CA HIS A 35 4.34 32.40 -9.61
C HIS A 35 3.81 31.33 -8.65
N TYR A 36 3.52 30.14 -9.17
CA TYR A 36 3.29 28.95 -8.36
C TYR A 36 4.59 28.63 -7.62
N VAL A 37 4.58 28.81 -6.30
CA VAL A 37 5.66 28.43 -5.39
C VAL A 37 5.20 27.14 -4.72
N PRO A 38 5.81 25.98 -4.98
CA PRO A 38 5.37 24.69 -4.42
C PRO A 38 5.53 24.68 -2.91
N VAL A 39 4.60 23.99 -2.25
CA VAL A 39 4.29 24.18 -0.83
C VAL A 39 4.25 22.82 -0.14
N SER A 40 5.33 22.51 0.59
CA SER A 40 5.40 21.49 1.65
C SER A 40 4.11 21.38 2.49
N THR A 41 3.77 20.20 3.00
CA THR A 41 2.74 19.98 4.03
C THR A 41 2.85 20.95 5.22
N THR A 42 4.07 21.34 5.62
CA THR A 42 4.34 22.34 6.67
C THR A 42 3.95 23.77 6.25
N LYS A 43 4.00 24.03 4.95
CA LYS A 43 3.75 25.32 4.30
C LYS A 43 2.29 25.39 3.79
N ILE A 44 1.59 24.24 3.62
CA ILE A 44 0.12 24.11 3.45
C ILE A 44 -0.59 24.58 4.73
N LEU A 45 -0.01 24.35 5.90
CA LEU A 45 -0.49 24.95 7.16
C LEU A 45 -0.30 26.48 7.20
N GLY A 46 0.65 27.02 6.42
CA GLY A 46 0.93 28.46 6.31
C GLY A 46 0.20 29.18 5.16
N LYS A 47 -0.20 28.47 4.11
CA LYS A 47 -1.02 28.97 2.99
C LYS A 47 -2.37 28.27 3.03
N PHE A 48 -3.41 28.98 3.48
CA PHE A 48 -4.81 28.57 3.51
C PHE A 48 -5.44 28.33 2.11
N ILE A 49 -4.73 27.74 1.15
CA ILE A 49 -5.30 27.31 -0.13
C ILE A 49 -5.81 25.89 0.07
N ARG A 50 -7.12 25.79 0.32
CA ARG A 50 -7.83 24.52 0.41
C ARG A 50 -8.21 24.10 -1.00
N ASP A 51 -7.42 23.26 -1.63
CA ASP A 51 -7.90 22.54 -2.80
C ASP A 51 -8.97 21.56 -2.32
N SER A 52 -10.23 21.92 -2.59
CA SER A 52 -11.35 21.05 -2.30
C SER A 52 -11.18 19.79 -3.12
N PRO A 53 -11.30 18.60 -2.52
CA PRO A 53 -11.23 17.38 -3.29
C PRO A 53 -12.35 17.42 -4.36
N PRO A 54 -12.12 16.82 -5.54
CA PRO A 54 -13.03 16.96 -6.66
C PRO A 54 -14.43 16.45 -6.29
N GLU A 55 -15.47 17.16 -6.76
CA GLU A 55 -16.84 16.62 -6.74
C GLU A 55 -16.90 15.41 -7.68
N ILE A 56 -17.27 14.26 -7.13
CA ILE A 56 -17.32 13.01 -7.89
C ILE A 56 -18.77 12.74 -8.32
N HIS A 57 -18.97 12.46 -9.61
CA HIS A 57 -20.30 12.15 -10.15
C HIS A 57 -20.81 10.77 -9.73
N ALA A 58 -22.08 10.70 -9.30
CA ALA A 58 -22.75 9.48 -8.83
C ALA A 58 -22.71 8.29 -9.81
N LYS A 59 -22.73 8.55 -11.13
CA LYS A 59 -22.73 7.48 -12.14
C LYS A 59 -21.39 6.74 -12.23
N GLU A 60 -20.28 7.46 -12.13
CA GLU A 60 -18.92 6.89 -12.15
C GLU A 60 -18.65 6.05 -10.89
N LEU A 61 -19.28 6.42 -9.78
CA LEU A 61 -19.26 5.66 -8.53
C LEU A 61 -19.98 4.31 -8.65
N ASP A 62 -21.14 4.29 -9.31
CA ASP A 62 -21.98 3.09 -9.39
C ASP A 62 -21.39 2.02 -10.34
N GLU A 63 -20.78 2.43 -11.46
CA GLU A 63 -20.14 1.50 -12.40
C GLU A 63 -18.93 0.79 -11.76
N ARG A 64 -18.10 1.52 -11.00
CA ARG A 64 -16.94 0.93 -10.30
C ARG A 64 -17.34 0.01 -9.15
N ARG A 65 -18.36 0.37 -8.37
CA ARG A 65 -18.90 -0.48 -7.29
C ARG A 65 -19.38 -1.82 -7.82
N SER A 66 -20.03 -1.84 -8.98
CA SER A 66 -20.59 -3.06 -9.56
C SER A 66 -19.53 -4.14 -9.80
N THR A 67 -18.34 -3.79 -10.29
CA THR A 67 -17.25 -4.75 -10.54
C THR A 67 -16.72 -5.37 -9.24
N LEU A 68 -16.41 -4.54 -8.25
CA LEU A 68 -15.94 -5.01 -6.94
C LEU A 68 -16.99 -5.87 -6.22
N GLU A 69 -18.27 -5.47 -6.29
CA GLU A 69 -19.39 -6.25 -5.74
C GLU A 69 -19.52 -7.63 -6.40
N ASN A 70 -19.29 -7.72 -7.72
CA ASN A 70 -19.30 -9.00 -8.43
C ASN A 70 -18.16 -9.95 -7.98
N HIS A 71 -16.97 -9.40 -7.74
CA HIS A 71 -15.85 -10.18 -7.20
C HIS A 71 -16.12 -10.62 -5.76
N SER A 72 -16.60 -9.71 -4.90
CA SER A 72 -16.97 -10.03 -3.52
C SER A 72 -18.06 -11.11 -3.45
N ALA A 73 -19.09 -11.05 -4.32
CA ALA A 73 -20.13 -12.07 -4.39
C ALA A 73 -19.60 -13.44 -4.84
N THR A 74 -18.62 -13.44 -5.75
CA THR A 74 -17.92 -14.66 -6.19
C THR A 74 -17.14 -15.28 -5.03
N ILE A 75 -16.40 -14.47 -4.27
CA ILE A 75 -15.61 -14.93 -3.13
C ILE A 75 -16.51 -15.37 -1.97
N GLU A 76 -17.65 -14.71 -1.73
CA GLU A 76 -18.62 -15.16 -0.75
C GLU A 76 -19.20 -16.55 -1.11
N SER A 77 -19.48 -16.77 -2.39
CA SER A 77 -19.90 -18.08 -2.90
C SER A 77 -18.80 -19.13 -2.72
N LEU A 78 -17.54 -18.74 -2.94
CA LEU A 78 -16.37 -19.60 -2.72
C LEU A 78 -16.19 -19.94 -1.23
N ARG A 79 -16.36 -18.98 -0.31
CA ARG A 79 -16.36 -19.20 1.15
C ARG A 79 -17.42 -20.21 1.56
N LYS A 80 -18.65 -20.05 1.06
CA LYS A 80 -19.77 -20.98 1.33
C LYS A 80 -19.42 -22.39 0.87
N TRP A 81 -18.82 -22.52 -0.31
CA TRP A 81 -18.36 -23.80 -0.85
C TRP A 81 -17.24 -24.44 -0.02
N ALA A 82 -16.21 -23.69 0.34
CA ALA A 82 -15.09 -24.18 1.14
C ALA A 82 -15.56 -24.67 2.52
N LYS A 83 -16.40 -23.88 3.21
CA LYS A 83 -17.01 -24.24 4.49
C LYS A 83 -17.87 -25.50 4.39
N PHE A 84 -18.57 -25.71 3.28
CA PHE A 84 -19.34 -26.94 3.03
C PHE A 84 -18.45 -28.18 2.88
N ARG A 85 -17.23 -28.03 2.31
CA ARG A 85 -16.26 -29.12 2.14
C ARG A 85 -15.54 -29.49 3.44
N GLU A 86 -15.17 -28.50 4.25
CA GLU A 86 -14.43 -28.69 5.51
C GLU A 86 -15.28 -29.34 6.63
N THR A 87 -16.61 -29.28 6.55
CA THR A 87 -17.52 -29.69 7.64
C THR A 87 -17.85 -31.19 7.72
N ASN A 88 -17.00 -32.08 7.18
CA ASN A 88 -17.18 -33.54 7.17
C ASN A 88 -16.76 -34.24 8.48
N THR A 89 -17.46 -33.99 9.59
CA THR A 89 -17.38 -34.81 10.83
C THR A 89 -18.74 -35.39 11.21
N VAL A 90 -18.75 -36.60 11.79
CA VAL A 90 -19.92 -37.47 12.02
C VAL A 90 -21.09 -36.78 12.74
N ALA A 91 -20.84 -35.84 13.66
CA ALA A 91 -21.88 -35.07 14.36
C ALA A 91 -22.73 -34.16 13.43
N LYS A 92 -22.26 -33.86 12.20
CA LYS A 92 -22.94 -32.98 11.22
C LYS A 92 -23.73 -33.72 10.14
N LEU A 93 -23.64 -35.05 10.02
CA LEU A 93 -24.57 -35.83 9.19
C LEU A 93 -26.01 -35.66 9.66
N LEU A 94 -26.21 -35.50 10.99
CA LEU A 94 -27.49 -35.21 11.62
C LEU A 94 -27.95 -33.75 11.42
N LEU A 95 -27.04 -32.78 11.29
CA LEU A 95 -27.40 -31.39 10.96
C LEU A 95 -27.67 -31.20 9.46
N ARG A 96 -27.01 -31.98 8.59
CA ARG A 96 -27.28 -32.02 7.14
C ARG A 96 -28.69 -32.54 6.84
N SER A 97 -29.20 -33.53 7.59
CA SER A 97 -30.54 -34.08 7.39
C SER A 97 -31.68 -33.18 7.90
N VAL A 98 -31.41 -32.27 8.84
CA VAL A 98 -32.43 -31.40 9.45
C VAL A 98 -32.48 -30.00 8.82
N PHE A 99 -31.35 -29.41 8.41
CA PHE A 99 -31.32 -28.03 7.90
C PHE A 99 -30.98 -27.87 6.40
N TRP A 100 -30.43 -28.92 5.76
CA TRP A 100 -29.82 -28.81 4.42
C TRP A 100 -30.33 -29.85 3.42
N ASN A 101 -31.62 -30.20 3.50
CA ASN A 101 -32.26 -30.99 2.45
C ASN A 101 -32.40 -30.15 1.17
N GLY A 102 -31.44 -30.27 0.25
CA GLY A 102 -31.59 -29.83 -1.15
C GLY A 102 -30.61 -28.79 -1.69
N VAL A 103 -29.82 -28.09 -0.85
CA VAL A 103 -28.91 -27.04 -1.33
C VAL A 103 -27.55 -27.65 -1.71
N LYS A 104 -27.37 -27.95 -3.01
CA LYS A 104 -26.03 -28.25 -3.57
C LYS A 104 -25.21 -26.96 -3.60
N VAL A 105 -24.38 -26.72 -2.60
CA VAL A 105 -23.39 -25.63 -2.64
C VAL A 105 -22.33 -25.99 -3.68
N ARG A 106 -22.34 -25.31 -4.83
CA ARG A 106 -21.40 -25.52 -5.93
C ARG A 106 -20.26 -24.52 -5.87
N MET A 107 -19.11 -24.92 -6.37
CA MET A 107 -18.01 -24.00 -6.61
C MET A 107 -18.45 -22.95 -7.65
N PRO A 108 -18.07 -21.67 -7.50
CA PRO A 108 -18.31 -20.67 -8.52
C PRO A 108 -17.69 -21.08 -9.88
N PRO A 109 -18.22 -20.57 -11.01
CA PRO A 109 -17.62 -20.82 -12.32
C PRO A 109 -16.15 -20.41 -12.36
N GLU A 110 -15.30 -21.25 -12.95
CA GLU A 110 -13.84 -21.05 -13.03
C GLU A 110 -13.45 -19.69 -13.59
N LEU A 111 -14.12 -19.24 -14.65
CA LEU A 111 -13.87 -17.92 -15.24
C LEU A 111 -14.02 -16.79 -14.20
N LYS A 112 -15.04 -16.85 -13.34
CA LYS A 112 -15.24 -15.85 -12.29
C LYS A 112 -14.16 -15.91 -11.21
N ILE A 113 -13.66 -17.11 -10.91
CA ILE A 113 -12.57 -17.30 -9.96
C ILE A 113 -11.28 -16.72 -10.53
N TYR A 114 -10.94 -17.02 -11.79
CA TYR A 114 -9.77 -16.41 -12.45
C TYR A 114 -9.88 -14.89 -12.53
N GLN A 115 -11.06 -14.34 -12.88
CA GLN A 115 -11.29 -12.89 -12.84
C GLN A 115 -11.06 -12.28 -11.45
N SER A 116 -11.49 -12.97 -10.38
CA SER A 116 -11.17 -12.54 -9.01
C SER A 116 -9.68 -12.69 -8.69
N ILE A 117 -8.99 -13.74 -9.17
CA ILE A 117 -7.55 -13.89 -9.00
C ILE A 117 -6.82 -12.73 -9.68
N ASP A 118 -7.14 -12.42 -10.93
CA ASP A 118 -6.49 -11.35 -11.69
C ASP A 118 -6.67 -9.98 -11.04
N GLU A 119 -7.84 -9.72 -10.43
CA GLU A 119 -8.10 -8.48 -9.68
C GLU A 119 -7.23 -8.35 -8.43
N PHE A 120 -7.12 -9.40 -7.62
CA PHE A 120 -6.38 -9.34 -6.34
C PHE A 120 -4.89 -9.67 -6.48
N PHE A 121 -4.53 -10.45 -7.49
CA PHE A 121 -3.22 -11.04 -7.76
C PHE A 121 -3.01 -11.10 -9.29
N PRO A 122 -2.78 -9.95 -9.96
CA PRO A 122 -2.65 -9.94 -11.41
C PRO A 122 -1.48 -10.82 -11.90
N PRO A 123 -1.46 -11.26 -13.16
CA PRO A 123 -0.26 -11.86 -13.76
C PRO A 123 0.96 -10.97 -13.50
N ARG A 124 2.07 -11.57 -13.06
CA ARG A 124 3.20 -10.82 -12.47
C ARG A 124 3.85 -9.86 -13.47
N SER A 125 3.94 -10.27 -14.72
CA SER A 125 4.39 -9.46 -15.85
C SER A 125 3.52 -8.23 -16.13
N GLU A 126 2.22 -8.31 -15.85
CA GLU A 126 1.22 -7.27 -16.14
C GLU A 126 1.08 -6.24 -15.01
N VAL A 127 1.78 -6.43 -13.88
CA VAL A 127 1.81 -5.45 -12.79
C VAL A 127 2.29 -4.10 -13.32
N ARG A 128 1.49 -3.05 -13.10
CA ARG A 128 1.81 -1.70 -13.58
C ARG A 128 2.85 -1.04 -12.68
N VAL A 129 3.88 -0.49 -13.32
CA VAL A 129 4.99 0.23 -12.70
C VAL A 129 4.92 1.68 -13.15
N ILE A 130 5.01 2.60 -12.20
CA ILE A 130 5.03 4.04 -12.50
C ILE A 130 6.46 4.48 -12.73
N VAL A 131 6.71 5.18 -13.84
CA VAL A 131 8.00 5.80 -14.15
C VAL A 131 7.80 7.30 -14.29
N CYS A 132 8.52 8.05 -13.48
CA CYS A 132 8.54 9.51 -13.47
C CYS A 132 9.96 9.99 -13.82
N ASP A 133 10.08 10.81 -14.85
CA ASP A 133 11.31 11.52 -15.20
C ASP A 133 11.17 12.99 -14.80
N PHE A 134 12.08 13.51 -13.98
CA PHE A 134 12.15 14.91 -13.55
C PHE A 134 13.42 15.56 -14.11
N GLY A 135 13.28 16.78 -14.60
CA GLY A 135 14.37 17.66 -15.03
C GLY A 135 13.98 19.12 -14.90
N GLU A 136 14.81 20.02 -15.43
CA GLU A 136 14.58 21.46 -15.31
C GLU A 136 13.25 21.87 -15.97
N ALA A 137 12.35 22.50 -15.21
CA ALA A 137 11.02 22.95 -15.62
C ALA A 137 10.13 21.87 -16.28
N ARG A 138 10.43 20.59 -16.07
CA ARG A 138 9.77 19.49 -16.78
C ARG A 138 9.69 18.23 -15.94
N ALA A 139 8.51 17.62 -15.94
CA ALA A 139 8.34 16.24 -15.48
C ALA A 139 7.53 15.42 -16.50
N GLU A 140 7.73 14.11 -16.52
CA GLU A 140 6.97 13.19 -17.37
C GLU A 140 6.67 11.90 -16.61
N ARG A 141 5.39 11.54 -16.47
CA ARG A 141 4.94 10.25 -15.92
C ARG A 141 4.43 9.33 -17.02
N ARG A 142 4.82 8.05 -16.95
CA ARG A 142 4.25 6.96 -17.75
C ARG A 142 4.05 5.71 -16.91
N GLU A 143 3.20 4.82 -17.41
CA GLU A 143 3.03 3.47 -16.90
C GLU A 143 3.72 2.47 -17.81
N VAL A 144 4.41 1.51 -17.20
CA VAL A 144 5.00 0.37 -17.90
C VAL A 144 4.60 -0.92 -17.21
N ARG A 145 4.69 -2.03 -17.94
CA ARG A 145 4.49 -3.37 -17.38
C ARG A 145 5.76 -3.82 -16.68
N LEU A 146 5.61 -4.58 -15.59
CA LEU A 146 6.76 -5.17 -14.90
C LEU A 146 7.61 -6.05 -15.83
N GLY A 147 6.97 -6.79 -16.73
CA GLY A 147 7.67 -7.61 -17.74
C GLY A 147 8.54 -6.82 -18.72
N ASP A 148 8.40 -5.49 -18.76
CA ASP A 148 9.18 -4.59 -19.61
C ASP A 148 10.11 -3.64 -18.79
N ILE A 149 10.18 -3.80 -17.46
CA ILE A 149 10.81 -2.84 -16.54
C ILE A 149 12.32 -2.64 -16.76
N GLU A 150 13.04 -3.66 -17.24
CA GLU A 150 14.50 -3.57 -17.44
C GLU A 150 14.90 -2.48 -18.45
N ARG A 151 14.05 -2.22 -19.45
CA ARG A 151 14.26 -1.12 -20.41
C ARG A 151 14.31 0.24 -19.70
N GLU A 152 13.56 0.37 -18.62
CA GLU A 152 13.46 1.59 -17.83
C GLU A 152 14.66 1.81 -16.91
N PHE A 153 15.48 0.78 -16.65
CA PHE A 153 16.70 0.86 -15.84
C PHE A 153 17.94 1.26 -16.64
N ALA A 154 17.91 1.06 -17.96
CA ALA A 154 19.09 1.22 -18.81
C ALA A 154 19.44 2.69 -19.06
N GLN A 155 18.47 3.51 -19.46
CA GLN A 155 18.69 4.90 -19.87
C GLN A 155 17.48 5.77 -19.55
N LYS A 156 17.74 7.00 -19.09
CA LYS A 156 16.74 8.07 -18.95
C LYS A 156 16.97 9.16 -20.00
N PRO A 157 15.95 9.97 -20.34
CA PRO A 157 16.11 11.08 -21.27
C PRO A 157 17.25 12.00 -20.84
N SER A 158 17.96 12.57 -21.81
CA SER A 158 19.10 13.47 -21.54
C SER A 158 18.72 14.74 -20.79
N TRP A 159 17.44 15.13 -20.79
CA TRP A 159 16.92 16.27 -20.05
C TRP A 159 16.58 15.94 -18.59
N SER A 160 16.52 14.66 -18.21
CA SER A 160 16.09 14.26 -16.87
C SER A 160 17.28 14.16 -15.92
N SER A 161 17.22 14.91 -14.83
CA SER A 161 18.16 14.83 -13.71
C SER A 161 17.86 13.63 -12.80
N VAL A 162 16.58 13.28 -12.61
CA VAL A 162 16.14 12.18 -11.75
C VAL A 162 15.06 11.32 -12.43
N ARG A 163 15.29 10.01 -12.49
CA ARG A 163 14.26 9.01 -12.82
C ARG A 163 13.81 8.29 -11.55
N TRP A 164 12.52 8.36 -11.27
CA TRP A 164 11.87 7.60 -10.22
C TRP A 164 11.01 6.48 -10.80
N ILE A 165 11.20 5.27 -10.33
CA ILE A 165 10.47 4.07 -10.71
C ILE A 165 9.80 3.51 -9.45
N HIS A 166 8.48 3.43 -9.45
CA HIS A 166 7.71 2.83 -8.36
C HIS A 166 7.05 1.53 -8.84
N ALA A 167 7.53 0.40 -8.33
CA ALA A 167 6.98 -0.91 -8.63
C ALA A 167 6.18 -1.43 -7.42
N PRO A 168 4.88 -1.77 -7.59
CA PRO A 168 4.01 -2.14 -6.48
C PRO A 168 4.21 -3.62 -6.06
N LEU A 169 5.45 -3.97 -5.68
CA LEU A 169 5.88 -5.31 -5.31
C LEU A 169 6.17 -5.43 -3.82
N GLY A 170 5.59 -6.46 -3.20
CA GLY A 170 5.94 -6.83 -1.85
C GLY A 170 7.28 -7.56 -1.73
N VAL A 171 7.81 -7.61 -0.50
CA VAL A 171 9.11 -8.24 -0.22
C VAL A 171 9.01 -9.75 -0.44
N GLY A 172 9.71 -10.24 -1.47
CA GLY A 172 9.68 -11.63 -1.91
C GLY A 172 10.73 -11.92 -2.98
N LEU A 173 10.60 -13.07 -3.65
CA LEU A 173 11.52 -13.48 -4.73
C LEU A 173 11.55 -12.45 -5.87
N LEU A 174 10.37 -12.08 -6.37
CA LEU A 174 10.25 -11.14 -7.49
C LEU A 174 10.84 -9.76 -7.17
N HIS A 175 10.54 -9.20 -6.00
CA HIS A 175 11.16 -7.97 -5.52
C HIS A 175 12.69 -8.07 -5.49
N SER A 176 13.24 -9.16 -4.94
CA SER A 176 14.69 -9.34 -4.84
C SER A 176 15.36 -9.46 -6.22
N SER A 177 14.67 -10.04 -7.20
CA SER A 177 15.15 -10.11 -8.58
C SER A 177 15.07 -8.77 -9.32
N VAL A 178 14.00 -8.00 -9.12
CA VAL A 178 13.88 -6.64 -9.68
C VAL A 178 14.95 -5.70 -9.10
N GLU A 179 15.23 -5.81 -7.80
CA GLU A 179 16.35 -5.13 -7.16
C GLU A 179 17.69 -5.47 -7.81
N ALA A 180 17.97 -6.77 -8.01
CA ALA A 180 19.23 -7.19 -8.61
C ALA A 180 19.37 -6.67 -10.05
N LEU A 181 18.30 -6.74 -10.84
CA LEU A 181 18.27 -6.16 -12.19
C LEU A 181 18.55 -4.67 -12.17
N PHE A 182 17.98 -3.93 -11.23
CA PHE A 182 18.20 -2.49 -11.11
C PHE A 182 19.67 -2.11 -10.88
N PHE A 183 20.41 -2.91 -10.10
CA PHE A 183 21.84 -2.70 -9.85
C PHE A 183 22.76 -3.24 -10.95
N HIS A 184 22.31 -4.23 -11.71
CA HIS A 184 23.11 -4.83 -12.79
C HIS A 184 22.85 -4.21 -14.17
N THR A 185 21.82 -3.37 -14.31
CA THR A 185 21.46 -2.71 -15.56
C THR A 185 21.85 -1.23 -15.53
N GLY A 186 22.70 -0.76 -16.44
CA GLY A 186 23.12 0.65 -16.49
C GLY A 186 24.32 0.95 -15.58
N SER A 187 24.31 2.05 -14.83
CA SER A 187 25.36 2.33 -13.83
C SER A 187 25.30 1.28 -12.74
N THR A 188 26.44 0.65 -12.42
CA THR A 188 26.56 -0.26 -11.27
C THR A 188 27.03 0.46 -10.01
N ILE A 189 27.16 1.79 -10.06
CA ILE A 189 27.65 2.61 -8.94
C ILE A 189 26.45 3.08 -8.12
N MET A 190 26.43 2.68 -6.86
CA MET A 190 25.39 3.08 -5.90
C MET A 190 25.45 4.59 -5.64
N GLY A 191 24.30 5.20 -5.34
CA GLY A 191 24.24 6.58 -4.87
C GLY A 191 24.88 6.74 -3.48
N ARG A 192 24.83 7.95 -2.90
CA ARG A 192 25.40 8.17 -1.56
C ARG A 192 24.67 7.29 -0.54
N PRO A 193 25.40 6.51 0.30
CA PRO A 193 24.77 5.55 1.19
C PRO A 193 24.14 6.23 2.40
N PHE A 194 22.95 5.80 2.79
CA PHE A 194 22.31 6.19 4.05
C PHE A 194 22.74 5.23 5.16
N VAL A 195 23.95 5.42 5.70
CA VAL A 195 24.59 4.48 6.63
C VAL A 195 23.87 4.41 7.97
N ARG A 196 23.32 5.55 8.44
CA ARG A 196 22.62 5.65 9.72
C ARG A 196 21.14 5.29 9.58
N GLY A 197 20.45 5.87 8.60
CA GLY A 197 19.04 5.66 8.30
C GLY A 197 18.75 4.26 7.76
N GLY A 198 19.71 3.66 7.05
CA GLY A 198 19.68 2.27 6.62
C GLY A 198 19.93 1.26 7.75
N ARG A 199 20.33 0.04 7.37
CA ARG A 199 20.70 -1.03 8.30
C ARG A 199 22.17 -1.44 8.08
N ALA A 200 22.76 -2.08 9.08
CA ALA A 200 24.11 -2.61 8.96
C ALA A 200 24.20 -3.58 7.76
N GLY A 201 25.11 -3.31 6.82
CA GLY A 201 25.24 -4.08 5.57
C GLY A 201 24.19 -3.79 4.50
N TRP A 202 23.27 -2.85 4.75
CA TRP A 202 22.19 -2.47 3.84
C TRP A 202 21.96 -0.95 3.88
N PRO A 203 22.66 -0.16 3.04
CA PRO A 203 22.68 1.30 3.11
C PRO A 203 21.45 1.97 2.48
N TYR A 204 20.36 1.24 2.30
CA TYR A 204 19.13 1.75 1.70
C TYR A 204 18.05 2.00 2.74
N LEU A 205 17.19 2.98 2.45
CA LEU A 205 16.10 3.36 3.34
C LEU A 205 14.93 2.39 3.21
N GLU A 206 14.37 2.01 4.35
CA GLU A 206 13.14 1.23 4.47
C GLU A 206 12.29 1.83 5.59
N VAL A 207 11.06 2.23 5.27
CA VAL A 207 10.06 2.70 6.25
C VAL A 207 8.80 1.85 6.15
N GLU A 208 8.07 1.72 7.25
CA GLU A 208 6.77 1.04 7.23
C GLU A 208 5.67 2.03 6.85
N GLN A 209 5.12 1.89 5.66
CA GLN A 209 3.96 2.64 5.22
C GLN A 209 2.70 2.10 5.90
N LEU A 210 1.86 3.01 6.38
CA LEU A 210 0.51 2.69 6.82
C LEU A 210 -0.48 3.27 5.79
N ASP A 211 -1.47 2.47 5.42
CA ASP A 211 -2.52 2.87 4.47
C ASP A 211 -3.88 2.29 4.85
N LEU A 212 -4.97 2.91 4.39
CA LEU A 212 -6.33 2.42 4.62
C LEU A 212 -6.88 1.68 3.40
N ARG A 213 -7.43 0.49 3.62
CA ARG A 213 -8.04 -0.34 2.57
C ARG A 213 -9.48 -0.66 2.90
N LYS A 214 -10.29 -0.94 1.88
CA LYS A 214 -11.63 -1.44 2.12
C LYS A 214 -11.55 -2.79 2.85
N LYS A 215 -12.27 -2.90 3.96
CA LYS A 215 -12.28 -4.10 4.79
C LYS A 215 -12.65 -5.35 3.99
N SER A 216 -13.72 -5.30 3.19
CA SER A 216 -14.17 -6.46 2.41
C SER A 216 -13.10 -6.92 1.42
N THR A 217 -12.42 -5.99 0.73
CA THR A 217 -11.34 -6.28 -0.23
C THR A 217 -10.18 -7.02 0.43
N MET A 218 -9.85 -6.67 1.69
CA MET A 218 -8.80 -7.32 2.48
C MET A 218 -9.17 -8.75 2.91
N ASP A 219 -10.40 -8.94 3.34
CA ASP A 219 -10.93 -10.25 3.72
C ASP A 219 -11.07 -11.14 2.48
N ASP A 220 -11.54 -10.57 1.37
CA ASP A 220 -11.75 -11.23 0.09
C ASP A 220 -10.43 -11.75 -0.51
N SER A 221 -9.38 -10.92 -0.56
CA SER A 221 -8.09 -11.35 -1.12
C SER A 221 -7.44 -12.49 -0.33
N ARG A 222 -7.53 -12.43 1.01
CA ARG A 222 -7.00 -13.48 1.90
C ARG A 222 -7.79 -14.77 1.80
N ASP A 223 -9.11 -14.70 1.79
CA ASP A 223 -9.95 -15.89 1.66
C ASP A 223 -9.80 -16.54 0.28
N LEU A 224 -9.67 -15.73 -0.77
CA LEU A 224 -9.39 -16.22 -2.12
C LEU A 224 -8.09 -17.01 -2.15
N LEU A 225 -6.99 -16.42 -1.65
CA LEU A 225 -5.69 -17.10 -1.55
C LEU A 225 -5.82 -18.41 -0.77
N ARG A 226 -6.34 -18.36 0.47
CA ARG A 226 -6.46 -19.52 1.36
C ARG A 226 -7.24 -20.67 0.73
N ILE A 227 -8.34 -20.36 0.02
CA ILE A 227 -9.21 -21.39 -0.56
C ILE A 227 -8.63 -21.96 -1.84
N ILE A 228 -8.08 -21.10 -2.72
CA ILE A 228 -7.65 -21.47 -4.07
C ILE A 228 -6.24 -22.05 -4.11
N GLU A 229 -5.31 -21.58 -3.27
CA GLU A 229 -3.92 -22.07 -3.22
C GLU A 229 -3.86 -23.60 -3.06
N LEU A 230 -4.81 -24.17 -2.29
CA LEU A 230 -4.94 -25.61 -2.05
C LEU A 230 -5.66 -26.39 -3.17
N GLN A 231 -6.13 -25.72 -4.24
CA GLN A 231 -6.83 -26.36 -5.36
C GLN A 231 -5.88 -26.57 -6.54
N GLU A 232 -5.38 -27.80 -6.69
CA GLU A 232 -4.41 -28.20 -7.74
C GLU A 232 -4.81 -27.75 -9.15
N LYS A 233 -6.11 -27.79 -9.49
CA LYS A 233 -6.62 -27.35 -10.79
C LYS A 233 -6.27 -25.89 -11.11
N PHE A 234 -6.39 -25.00 -10.13
CA PHE A 234 -6.10 -23.58 -10.33
C PHE A 234 -4.60 -23.32 -10.25
N SER A 235 -3.93 -23.85 -9.23
CA SER A 235 -2.47 -23.69 -9.06
C SER A 235 -1.71 -24.16 -10.30
N SER A 236 -2.00 -25.37 -10.82
CA SER A 236 -1.35 -25.88 -12.03
C SER A 236 -1.57 -25.02 -13.29
N THR A 237 -2.72 -24.34 -13.40
CA THR A 237 -2.99 -23.42 -14.53
C THR A 237 -2.20 -22.13 -14.36
N LEU A 238 -2.17 -21.58 -13.14
CA LEU A 238 -1.43 -20.36 -12.80
C LEU A 238 0.08 -20.57 -12.95
N ASP A 239 0.61 -21.70 -12.48
CA ASP A 239 2.03 -22.03 -12.55
C ASP A 239 2.51 -22.20 -13.99
N ARG A 240 1.68 -22.80 -14.87
CA ARG A 240 1.97 -22.85 -16.32
C ARG A 240 1.96 -21.48 -16.97
N GLY A 241 1.18 -20.55 -16.41
CA GLY A 241 1.01 -19.18 -16.90
C GLY A 241 1.91 -18.15 -16.24
N ILE A 242 2.82 -18.54 -15.34
CA ILE A 242 3.52 -17.62 -14.43
C ILE A 242 4.34 -16.54 -15.14
N TRP A 243 4.85 -16.85 -16.34
CA TRP A 243 5.66 -15.96 -17.17
C TRP A 243 4.93 -15.44 -18.42
N VAL A 244 3.62 -15.64 -18.53
CA VAL A 244 2.84 -15.16 -19.69
C VAL A 244 2.94 -13.63 -19.74
N GLY A 245 3.29 -13.08 -20.91
CA GLY A 245 3.44 -11.64 -21.10
C GLY A 245 4.75 -11.04 -20.57
N ASP A 246 5.62 -11.84 -19.94
CA ASP A 246 6.94 -11.39 -19.52
C ASP A 246 7.94 -11.44 -20.69
N ASN A 247 8.49 -10.28 -21.04
CA ASN A 247 9.48 -10.13 -22.12
C ASN A 247 10.92 -10.02 -21.58
N ASN A 248 11.12 -10.21 -20.28
CA ASN A 248 12.40 -10.07 -19.60
C ASN A 248 13.01 -11.43 -19.23
N ASP A 249 13.88 -11.95 -20.10
CA ASP A 249 14.55 -13.23 -19.86
C ASP A 249 15.56 -13.18 -18.70
N ASN A 250 16.11 -12.01 -18.38
CA ASN A 250 17.04 -11.85 -17.26
C ASN A 250 16.30 -11.96 -15.91
N LEU A 251 15.12 -11.36 -15.81
CA LEU A 251 14.25 -11.47 -14.64
C LEU A 251 13.86 -12.91 -14.38
N LYS A 252 13.40 -13.64 -15.41
CA LYS A 252 13.04 -15.06 -15.28
C LYS A 252 14.20 -15.89 -14.76
N LYS A 253 15.38 -15.74 -15.37
CA LYS A 253 16.59 -16.47 -14.98
C LYS A 253 17.02 -16.16 -13.55
N ASP A 254 16.95 -14.90 -13.13
CA ASP A 254 17.32 -14.52 -11.76
C ASP A 254 16.32 -15.06 -10.74
N VAL A 255 15.01 -15.01 -11.01
CA VAL A 255 13.98 -15.62 -10.15
C VAL A 255 14.19 -17.13 -10.06
N GLU A 256 14.45 -17.80 -11.19
CA GLU A 256 14.74 -19.23 -11.25
C GLU A 256 15.98 -19.60 -10.42
N TRP A 257 17.05 -18.84 -10.56
CA TRP A 257 18.27 -19.05 -9.81
C TRP A 257 18.07 -18.84 -8.30
N ARG A 258 17.35 -17.80 -7.88
CA ARG A 258 17.05 -17.55 -6.45
C ARG A 258 16.16 -18.64 -5.86
N ALA A 259 15.15 -19.09 -6.60
CA ALA A 259 14.28 -20.17 -6.16
C ALA A 259 15.08 -21.46 -5.94
N GLN A 260 15.98 -21.80 -6.87
CA GLN A 260 16.92 -22.92 -6.74
C GLN A 260 17.84 -22.76 -5.52
N TYR A 261 18.41 -21.58 -5.31
CA TYR A 261 19.31 -21.28 -4.18
C TYR A 261 18.60 -21.44 -2.82
N VAL A 262 17.35 -21.01 -2.72
CA VAL A 262 16.52 -21.13 -1.50
C VAL A 262 15.89 -22.53 -1.38
N GLY A 263 16.02 -23.38 -2.38
CA GLY A 263 15.48 -24.75 -2.39
C GLY A 263 13.96 -24.80 -2.49
N LYS A 264 13.35 -23.87 -3.24
CA LYS A 264 11.89 -23.79 -3.44
C LYS A 264 11.52 -23.88 -4.93
N PRO A 265 10.39 -24.52 -5.29
CA PRO A 265 9.84 -24.40 -6.63
C PRO A 265 9.39 -22.96 -6.91
N ILE A 266 9.20 -22.63 -8.19
CA ILE A 266 8.61 -21.34 -8.58
C ILE A 266 7.14 -21.59 -8.83
N GLU A 267 6.32 -21.23 -7.85
CA GLU A 267 4.87 -21.28 -7.96
C GLU A 267 4.31 -19.85 -8.05
N PHE A 268 3.17 -19.69 -8.70
CA PHE A 268 2.52 -18.38 -8.85
C PHE A 268 2.31 -17.70 -7.49
N TRP A 269 1.84 -18.47 -6.50
CA TRP A 269 1.57 -17.96 -5.17
C TRP A 269 2.84 -17.55 -4.41
N ASP A 270 4.00 -18.14 -4.71
CA ASP A 270 5.27 -17.70 -4.15
C ASP A 270 5.69 -16.31 -4.64
N LEU A 271 5.24 -15.88 -5.83
CA LEU A 271 5.48 -14.55 -6.37
C LEU A 271 4.38 -13.53 -6.03
N ALA A 272 3.16 -14.00 -5.76
CA ALA A 272 2.00 -13.13 -5.55
C ALA A 272 1.69 -12.83 -4.07
N LYS A 273 1.95 -13.78 -3.16
CA LYS A 273 1.55 -13.64 -1.74
C LYS A 273 2.26 -12.50 -1.01
N SER A 274 3.45 -12.10 -1.46
CA SER A 274 4.20 -10.99 -0.89
C SER A 274 3.47 -9.65 -1.03
N ASP A 275 2.56 -9.53 -2.00
CA ASP A 275 1.80 -8.30 -2.25
C ASP A 275 0.60 -8.15 -1.33
N LEU A 276 0.29 -9.17 -0.50
CA LEU A 276 -0.72 -9.02 0.52
C LEU A 276 -0.19 -8.10 1.62
N PRO A 277 -0.92 -7.02 1.95
CA PRO A 277 -0.51 -6.10 2.99
C PRO A 277 -0.66 -6.73 4.37
N TRP A 278 0.14 -6.31 5.33
CA TRP A 278 0.08 -6.84 6.69
C TRP A 278 -1.02 -6.23 7.53
N GLN A 279 -1.50 -7.01 8.50
CA GLN A 279 -2.43 -6.55 9.52
C GLN A 279 -1.70 -6.04 10.76
N LEU A 280 -2.37 -5.17 11.53
CA LEU A 280 -1.88 -4.79 12.87
C LEU A 280 -1.71 -6.02 13.78
N SER A 281 -2.68 -6.94 13.73
CA SER A 281 -2.71 -8.20 14.51
C SER A 281 -1.59 -9.18 14.14
N GLU A 282 -0.98 -9.04 12.96
CA GLU A 282 0.12 -9.89 12.53
C GLU A 282 1.45 -9.54 13.23
N GLY A 283 1.52 -8.51 14.09
CA GLY A 283 2.68 -8.20 14.95
C GLY A 283 3.80 -7.40 14.25
N SER A 284 4.68 -6.72 15.00
CA SER A 284 5.70 -5.82 14.44
C SER A 284 6.88 -6.58 13.81
N HIS A 285 6.83 -6.81 12.49
CA HIS A 285 7.83 -7.58 11.74
C HIS A 285 8.78 -6.73 10.88
N PHE A 286 9.48 -5.76 11.47
CA PHE A 286 10.53 -5.00 10.75
C PHE A 286 11.81 -5.83 10.46
N SER A 287 11.95 -7.03 11.03
CA SER A 287 13.17 -7.86 10.96
C SER A 287 12.96 -9.22 10.28
N MET A 288 12.30 -9.24 9.13
CA MET A 288 12.27 -10.44 8.29
C MET A 288 13.52 -10.48 7.40
N ASN A 289 14.54 -11.19 7.88
CA ASN A 289 15.66 -11.64 7.07
C ASN A 289 15.18 -12.80 6.17
N GLY A 290 14.46 -12.49 5.09
CA GLY A 290 14.23 -13.45 4.01
C GLY A 290 12.88 -13.36 3.30
N PRO A 291 12.81 -13.84 2.05
CA PRO A 291 11.66 -13.70 1.14
C PRO A 291 10.43 -14.57 1.49
N ALA A 292 10.43 -15.31 2.60
CA ALA A 292 9.51 -16.44 2.80
C ALA A 292 8.53 -16.35 3.99
N ASN A 293 8.68 -15.39 4.91
CA ASN A 293 8.00 -15.48 6.22
C ASN A 293 6.92 -14.41 6.46
N GLY A 294 6.53 -13.66 5.43
CA GLY A 294 5.85 -12.37 5.60
C GLY A 294 4.37 -12.39 5.98
N VAL A 295 3.52 -13.20 5.35
CA VAL A 295 2.06 -13.06 5.48
C VAL A 295 1.45 -14.33 6.08
N ARG A 296 0.79 -14.20 7.24
CA ARG A 296 0.04 -15.30 7.84
C ARG A 296 -1.31 -15.43 7.12
N THR A 297 -1.51 -16.52 6.39
CA THR A 297 -2.79 -16.86 5.74
C THR A 297 -3.74 -17.66 6.65
N THR A 298 -3.39 -17.81 7.93
CA THR A 298 -4.19 -18.54 8.92
C THR A 298 -5.58 -17.92 9.05
N GLN A 299 -6.58 -18.78 9.27
CA GLN A 299 -7.99 -18.42 9.44
C GLN A 299 -8.12 -17.30 10.49
N LEU A 300 -8.35 -16.08 10.03
CA LEU A 300 -8.71 -14.97 10.90
C LEU A 300 -10.18 -15.14 11.21
N GLU A 301 -10.50 -15.62 12.40
CA GLU A 301 -11.86 -15.59 12.93
C GLU A 301 -12.29 -14.13 13.05
N GLY A 302 -12.89 -13.57 11.99
CA GLY A 302 -13.40 -12.20 11.98
C GLY A 302 -12.31 -11.18 12.28
N THR A 303 -11.62 -10.71 11.24
CA THR A 303 -10.74 -9.54 11.28
C THR A 303 -11.54 -8.30 11.69
N HIS A 304 -11.66 -8.11 12.99
CA HIS A 304 -12.14 -6.87 13.57
C HIS A 304 -10.92 -6.02 13.86
N GLN A 305 -10.89 -4.80 13.34
CA GLN A 305 -10.02 -3.75 13.84
C GLN A 305 -10.81 -2.84 14.75
N SER A 306 -10.21 -2.35 15.83
CA SER A 306 -10.87 -1.42 16.74
C SER A 306 -11.27 -0.15 16.01
N LEU A 307 -10.42 0.31 15.08
CA LEU A 307 -10.68 1.47 14.22
C LEU A 307 -12.03 1.41 13.50
N SER A 308 -12.49 0.21 13.11
CA SER A 308 -13.79 0.03 12.43
C SER A 308 -15.01 0.34 13.30
N ARG A 309 -14.83 0.59 14.60
CA ARG A 309 -15.89 1.06 15.51
C ARG A 309 -16.16 2.55 15.35
N HIS A 310 -15.21 3.31 14.83
CA HIS A 310 -15.38 4.74 14.57
C HIS A 310 -16.15 4.96 13.26
N ALA A 311 -17.18 5.81 13.26
CA ALA A 311 -18.09 5.99 12.13
C ALA A 311 -17.37 6.37 10.81
N PHE A 312 -16.36 7.23 10.89
CA PHE A 312 -15.57 7.63 9.71
C PHE A 312 -14.74 6.48 9.12
N PHE A 313 -14.34 5.50 9.93
CA PHE A 313 -13.45 4.40 9.54
C PHE A 313 -14.15 3.04 9.45
N GLN A 314 -15.48 3.00 9.54
CA GLN A 314 -16.26 1.76 9.68
C GLN A 314 -16.04 0.71 8.57
N HIS A 315 -15.64 1.15 7.37
CA HIS A 315 -15.33 0.30 6.22
C HIS A 315 -13.84 0.25 5.88
N ALA A 316 -13.02 0.92 6.67
CA ALA A 316 -11.58 1.00 6.46
C ALA A 316 -10.85 -0.05 7.31
N TYR A 317 -9.73 -0.51 6.78
CA TYR A 317 -8.81 -1.42 7.41
C TYR A 317 -7.41 -0.81 7.32
N LEU A 318 -6.76 -0.57 8.46
CA LEU A 318 -5.40 -0.09 8.51
C LEU A 318 -4.44 -1.23 8.19
N ALA A 319 -3.75 -1.09 7.07
CA ALA A 319 -2.78 -2.04 6.57
C ALA A 319 -1.36 -1.49 6.75
N ARG A 320 -0.39 -2.40 6.84
CA ARG A 320 1.02 -2.07 7.04
C ARG A 320 1.83 -2.67 5.91
N ASN A 321 2.75 -1.89 5.35
CA ASN A 321 3.52 -2.29 4.18
C ASN A 321 4.96 -1.81 4.30
N PRO A 322 5.96 -2.63 3.91
CA PRO A 322 7.32 -2.14 3.81
C PRO A 322 7.43 -1.27 2.56
N PHE A 323 8.07 -0.11 2.69
CA PHE A 323 8.43 0.75 1.58
C PHE A 323 9.94 0.79 1.45
N ARG A 324 10.47 0.07 0.46
CA ARG A 324 11.90 -0.06 0.20
C ARG A 324 12.34 0.84 -0.93
N THR A 325 13.56 1.32 -0.83
CA THR A 325 14.14 2.26 -1.79
C THR A 325 15.51 1.79 -2.22
N PHE A 326 15.91 2.12 -3.44
CA PHE A 326 17.18 1.75 -4.04
C PHE A 326 17.58 2.87 -4.98
N HIS A 327 18.80 3.38 -4.86
CA HIS A 327 19.25 4.47 -5.71
C HIS A 327 20.66 4.29 -6.23
N ARG A 328 20.92 4.92 -7.36
CA ARG A 328 22.19 4.90 -8.09
C ARG A 328 22.72 6.32 -8.25
N ASN A 329 24.02 6.43 -8.45
CA ASN A 329 24.68 7.72 -8.63
C ASN A 329 24.32 8.43 -9.95
N ASP A 330 23.77 7.71 -10.92
CA ASP A 330 23.35 8.23 -12.22
C ASP A 330 21.94 8.82 -12.19
N GLY A 331 21.40 9.06 -10.98
CA GLY A 331 20.13 9.73 -10.77
C GLY A 331 18.92 8.84 -11.03
N PHE A 332 19.01 7.56 -10.69
CA PHE A 332 17.88 6.61 -10.70
C PHE A 332 17.46 6.27 -9.27
N LEU A 333 16.15 6.22 -9.05
CA LEU A 333 15.51 5.79 -7.81
C LEU A 333 14.48 4.71 -8.12
N LEU A 334 14.67 3.51 -7.59
CA LEU A 334 13.66 2.45 -7.55
C LEU A 334 13.04 2.41 -6.16
N THR A 335 11.71 2.38 -6.11
CA THR A 335 10.95 2.16 -4.89
C THR A 335 10.01 0.99 -5.05
N MET A 336 9.87 0.19 -4.00
CA MET A 336 9.04 -1.01 -3.99
C MET A 336 8.24 -1.12 -2.70
N SER A 337 6.93 -1.27 -2.85
CA SER A 337 6.00 -1.62 -1.78
C SER A 337 4.80 -2.37 -2.34
N PRO A 338 4.13 -3.25 -1.57
CA PRO A 338 2.86 -3.84 -2.00
C PRO A 338 1.86 -2.77 -2.45
N ALA A 339 1.03 -3.07 -3.45
CA ALA A 339 0.01 -2.15 -3.96
C ALA A 339 -0.75 -1.46 -2.82
N ALA A 340 -0.54 -0.16 -2.65
CA ALA A 340 -0.93 0.58 -1.44
C ALA A 340 -2.39 1.05 -1.46
N GLY A 341 -3.03 1.11 -0.29
CA GLY A 341 -4.39 1.66 -0.05
C GLY A 341 -4.41 3.18 0.10
N VAL A 342 -5.44 3.79 0.64
CA VAL A 342 -5.55 5.26 0.80
C VAL A 342 -4.53 5.79 1.82
N ASP A 343 -3.69 6.73 1.40
CA ASP A 343 -2.63 7.37 2.20
C ASP A 343 -3.12 8.68 2.87
N TYR A 344 -4.00 9.43 2.21
CA TYR A 344 -4.50 10.71 2.74
C TYR A 344 -5.95 10.64 3.19
N LEU A 345 -6.23 11.19 4.36
CA LEU A 345 -7.55 11.19 4.98
C LEU A 345 -8.31 12.48 4.67
N ASN A 346 -9.50 12.35 4.08
CA ASN A 346 -10.42 13.46 3.85
C ASN A 346 -11.87 12.97 3.74
N ALA A 347 -12.82 13.88 3.51
CA ALA A 347 -14.25 13.58 3.47
C ALA A 347 -14.63 12.51 2.42
N ASN A 348 -13.81 12.33 1.38
CA ASN A 348 -14.02 11.36 0.31
C ASN A 348 -13.36 9.99 0.59
N LEU A 349 -12.86 9.73 1.82
CA LEU A 349 -12.29 8.42 2.18
C LEU A 349 -13.19 7.23 1.75
N PRO A 350 -14.51 7.22 2.02
CA PRO A 350 -15.37 6.11 1.58
C PRO A 350 -15.34 5.88 0.07
N HIS A 351 -15.16 6.94 -0.73
CA HIS A 351 -15.00 6.82 -2.18
C HIS A 351 -13.65 6.20 -2.55
N TYR A 352 -12.55 6.69 -1.97
CA TYR A 352 -11.23 6.19 -2.32
C TYR A 352 -11.02 4.73 -1.93
N LEU A 353 -11.68 4.26 -0.86
CA LEU A 353 -11.68 2.84 -0.49
C LEU A 353 -12.31 1.94 -1.57
N GLU A 354 -13.19 2.49 -2.42
CA GLU A 354 -13.85 1.78 -3.53
C GLU A 354 -13.08 1.87 -4.85
N LYS A 355 -11.98 2.63 -4.91
CA LYS A 355 -11.17 2.72 -6.14
C LYS A 355 -10.35 1.45 -6.33
N SER A 356 -10.16 1.08 -7.60
CA SER A 356 -9.21 0.04 -7.96
C SER A 356 -7.80 0.47 -7.57
N ARG A 357 -6.91 -0.51 -7.39
CA ARG A 357 -5.50 -0.25 -7.08
C ARG A 357 -4.83 0.61 -8.15
N GLU A 358 -5.19 0.37 -9.41
CA GLU A 358 -4.70 1.12 -10.56
C GLU A 358 -5.19 2.57 -10.51
N ASP A 359 -6.49 2.80 -10.29
CA ASP A 359 -7.06 4.15 -10.23
C ASP A 359 -6.47 4.98 -9.07
N LEU A 360 -6.18 4.34 -7.93
CA LEU A 360 -5.55 5.01 -6.80
C LEU A 360 -4.17 5.56 -7.15
N LEU A 361 -3.35 4.87 -7.94
CA LEU A 361 -2.01 5.34 -8.34
C LEU A 361 -2.01 6.66 -9.14
N HIS A 362 -3.18 7.13 -9.57
CA HIS A 362 -3.36 8.39 -10.28
C HIS A 362 -4.04 9.47 -9.43
N ASP A 363 -4.54 9.11 -8.25
CA ASP A 363 -5.29 10.03 -7.40
C ASP A 363 -4.38 10.68 -6.35
N ASN A 364 -4.02 11.95 -6.61
CA ASN A 364 -3.16 12.74 -5.74
C ASN A 364 -3.84 13.16 -4.42
N PHE A 365 -5.18 13.15 -4.36
CA PHE A 365 -5.91 13.39 -3.11
C PHE A 365 -5.99 12.16 -2.20
N ALA A 366 -5.77 10.97 -2.74
CA ALA A 366 -5.81 9.72 -2.01
C ALA A 366 -4.42 9.11 -1.76
N LYS A 367 -3.43 9.33 -2.64
CA LYS A 367 -2.14 8.63 -2.62
C LYS A 367 -0.93 9.54 -2.63
N ALA A 368 0.02 9.23 -1.76
CA ALA A 368 1.28 9.95 -1.64
C ALA A 368 2.13 9.86 -2.91
N ILE A 369 2.19 8.69 -3.56
CA ILE A 369 2.96 8.50 -4.80
C ILE A 369 2.45 9.41 -5.93
N ALA A 370 1.12 9.46 -6.10
CA ALA A 370 0.48 10.30 -7.11
C ALA A 370 0.68 11.78 -6.80
N GLU A 371 0.58 12.14 -5.54
CA GLU A 371 0.79 13.50 -5.08
C GLU A 371 2.21 14.01 -5.29
N ILE A 372 3.21 13.25 -4.90
CA ILE A 372 4.61 13.67 -5.03
C ILE A 372 4.94 13.94 -6.49
N TYR A 373 4.38 13.15 -7.42
CA TYR A 373 4.50 13.48 -8.84
C TYR A 373 3.79 14.79 -9.19
N MET A 374 2.55 14.98 -8.74
CA MET A 374 1.77 16.19 -9.03
C MET A 374 2.48 17.46 -8.52
N GLU A 375 3.04 17.43 -7.31
CA GLU A 375 3.77 18.55 -6.69
C GLU A 375 4.90 19.07 -7.59
N PHE A 376 5.62 18.17 -8.27
CA PHE A 376 6.75 18.51 -9.13
C PHE A 376 6.43 18.45 -10.62
N SER A 377 5.16 18.24 -10.99
CA SER A 377 4.78 18.02 -12.38
C SER A 377 5.00 19.25 -13.26
N GLU A 378 4.78 20.44 -12.71
CA GLU A 378 4.93 21.72 -13.40
C GLU A 378 6.35 22.30 -13.27
N SER A 379 6.95 22.22 -12.08
CA SER A 379 8.27 22.83 -11.81
C SER A 379 9.45 21.93 -12.18
N GLY A 380 9.24 20.61 -12.28
CA GLY A 380 10.33 19.65 -12.39
C GLY A 380 11.29 19.79 -11.21
N THR A 381 12.59 19.94 -11.49
CA THR A 381 13.63 20.10 -10.47
C THR A 381 13.88 21.54 -10.03
N ASN A 382 13.24 22.55 -10.64
CA ASN A 382 13.51 23.99 -10.42
C ASN A 382 13.22 24.51 -9.00
N THR A 383 12.57 23.69 -8.19
CA THR A 383 12.16 24.05 -6.83
C THR A 383 12.78 23.13 -5.80
N TRP A 384 13.65 22.22 -6.24
CA TRP A 384 14.32 21.26 -5.38
C TRP A 384 15.50 21.93 -4.71
N TYR A 385 15.67 21.74 -3.41
CA TYR A 385 16.85 22.29 -2.73
C TYR A 385 18.15 21.78 -3.36
N ARG A 386 18.16 20.51 -3.78
CA ARG A 386 19.19 19.92 -4.64
C ARG A 386 18.58 19.04 -5.71
N GLU A 387 19.08 19.16 -6.94
CA GLU A 387 18.64 18.37 -8.10
C GLU A 387 19.22 16.94 -8.10
N THR A 388 19.04 16.22 -6.99
CA THR A 388 19.67 14.92 -6.72
C THR A 388 18.64 13.88 -6.29
N VAL A 389 18.95 12.60 -6.52
CA VAL A 389 18.11 11.51 -6.04
C VAL A 389 18.06 11.46 -4.51
N GLU A 390 19.16 11.75 -3.83
CA GLU A 390 19.20 11.73 -2.36
C GLU A 390 18.22 12.73 -1.74
N TRP A 391 18.15 13.95 -2.29
CA TRP A 391 17.17 14.94 -1.85
C TRP A 391 15.73 14.45 -2.10
N PHE A 392 15.44 13.97 -3.31
CA PHE A 392 14.10 13.50 -3.66
C PHE A 392 13.67 12.29 -2.83
N LEU A 393 14.61 11.39 -2.53
CA LEU A 393 14.41 10.24 -1.66
C LEU A 393 14.07 10.67 -0.22
N VAL A 394 14.74 11.68 0.33
CA VAL A 394 14.37 12.23 1.66
C VAL A 394 12.96 12.82 1.63
N TYR A 395 12.60 13.57 0.58
CA TYR A 395 11.26 14.10 0.42
C TYR A 395 10.20 12.99 0.38
N LEU A 396 10.44 11.97 -0.45
CA LEU A 396 9.55 10.83 -0.64
C LEU A 396 9.37 10.00 0.65
N ILE A 397 10.47 9.62 1.30
CA ILE A 397 10.43 8.74 2.46
C ILE A 397 9.81 9.41 3.70
N THR A 398 9.95 10.73 3.82
CA THR A 398 9.31 11.51 4.90
C THR A 398 7.80 11.64 4.66
N GLU A 399 7.37 11.81 3.41
CA GLU A 399 5.93 11.80 3.08
C GLU A 399 5.32 10.42 3.38
N ILE A 400 5.88 9.36 2.78
CA ILE A 400 5.38 7.98 2.95
C ILE A 400 5.44 7.53 4.40
N GLY A 401 6.48 7.90 5.13
CA GLY A 401 6.63 7.50 6.52
C GLY A 401 5.61 8.17 7.46
N THR A 402 5.00 9.29 7.08
CA THR A 402 3.99 9.98 7.90
C THR A 402 2.55 9.59 7.57
N THR A 403 2.31 8.74 6.56
CA THR A 403 0.97 8.27 6.21
C THR A 403 0.42 7.24 7.23
N PRO A 404 -0.92 7.12 7.36
CA PRO A 404 -1.92 8.00 6.78
C PRO A 404 -2.13 9.29 7.61
N HIS A 405 -2.42 10.41 6.94
CA HIS A 405 -2.69 11.67 7.64
C HIS A 405 -3.73 12.54 6.92
N ASN A 406 -4.32 13.49 7.67
CA ASN A 406 -5.37 14.42 7.25
C ASN A 406 -4.85 15.87 7.05
N ILE A 407 -3.55 16.09 7.22
CA ILE A 407 -2.92 17.43 7.24
C ILE A 407 -3.20 18.22 5.95
N ARG A 408 -3.16 17.56 4.79
CA ARG A 408 -3.30 18.22 3.48
C ARG A 408 -4.68 18.85 3.27
N GLN A 409 -5.68 18.41 4.02
CA GLN A 409 -7.03 18.96 4.01
C GLN A 409 -7.31 19.80 5.26
N GLY A 410 -6.26 20.31 5.89
CA GLY A 410 -6.32 21.18 7.06
C GLY A 410 -7.02 20.55 8.26
N TYR A 411 -6.84 19.24 8.47
CA TYR A 411 -7.47 18.49 9.55
C TYR A 411 -9.01 18.53 9.52
N SER A 412 -9.62 18.64 8.33
CA SER A 412 -11.09 18.68 8.15
C SER A 412 -11.83 17.40 8.53
N VAL A 413 -11.10 16.30 8.68
CA VAL A 413 -11.62 15.00 9.15
C VAL A 413 -10.77 14.49 10.30
N PRO A 414 -11.24 13.53 11.12
CA PRO A 414 -10.44 12.94 12.19
C PRO A 414 -9.15 12.31 11.67
N SER A 415 -8.05 12.50 12.40
CA SER A 415 -6.82 11.73 12.18
C SER A 415 -7.01 10.27 12.63
N LEU A 416 -6.02 9.42 12.35
CA LEU A 416 -6.01 8.05 12.85
C LEU A 416 -6.09 8.02 14.38
N MET A 417 -5.31 8.88 15.06
CA MET A 417 -5.26 8.90 16.51
C MET A 417 -6.50 9.51 17.16
N ASP A 418 -7.16 10.47 16.50
CA ASP A 418 -8.48 10.97 16.95
C ASP A 418 -9.52 9.86 16.93
N GLY A 419 -9.49 9.00 15.90
CA GLY A 419 -10.34 7.82 15.81
C GLY A 419 -10.15 6.88 16.99
N TYR A 420 -8.89 6.57 17.34
CA TYR A 420 -8.58 5.73 18.51
C TYR A 420 -8.95 6.40 19.85
N ASP A 421 -8.76 7.71 20.00
CA ASP A 421 -9.16 8.47 21.19
C ASP A 421 -10.67 8.37 21.43
N ALA A 422 -11.48 8.59 20.39
CA ALA A 422 -12.93 8.43 20.44
C ALA A 422 -13.34 6.99 20.80
N ILE A 423 -12.66 5.98 20.25
CA ILE A 423 -12.91 4.57 20.57
C ILE A 423 -12.58 4.25 22.03
N VAL A 424 -11.44 4.74 22.54
CA VAL A 424 -11.05 4.55 23.94
C VAL A 424 -12.06 5.21 24.86
N HIS A 425 -12.54 6.41 24.51
CA HIS A 425 -13.58 7.10 25.25
C HIS A 425 -14.89 6.29 25.30
N GLU A 426 -15.36 5.83 24.14
CA GLU A 426 -16.57 4.99 24.06
C GLU A 426 -16.43 3.70 24.88
N LEU A 427 -15.29 3.03 24.81
CA LEU A 427 -15.04 1.81 25.61
C LEU A 427 -15.12 2.12 27.12
N LYS A 428 -14.51 3.24 27.57
CA LYS A 428 -14.55 3.70 28.96
C LYS A 428 -15.97 3.99 29.44
N GLU A 429 -16.79 4.64 28.62
CA GLU A 429 -18.19 4.93 28.96
C GLU A 429 -19.01 3.65 29.10
N ARG A 430 -18.85 2.71 28.17
CA ARG A 430 -19.56 1.43 28.17
C ARG A 430 -19.25 0.53 29.37
N ARG A 431 -18.20 0.84 30.14
CA ARG A 431 -17.93 0.19 31.44
C ARG A 431 -19.06 0.40 32.44
N TYR A 432 -19.81 1.49 32.33
CA TYR A 432 -20.90 1.84 33.24
C TYR A 432 -22.27 1.28 32.80
N ASP A 433 -22.33 0.63 31.64
CA ASP A 433 -23.56 0.02 31.14
C ASP A 433 -24.02 -1.14 32.02
N ARG A 434 -25.32 -1.46 31.92
CA ARG A 434 -25.90 -2.60 32.66
C ARG A 434 -25.28 -3.92 32.19
N TRP A 435 -24.89 -4.76 33.14
CA TRP A 435 -24.21 -6.02 32.88
C TRP A 435 -25.11 -7.04 32.19
N GLN A 436 -24.79 -7.38 30.94
CA GLN A 436 -25.36 -8.53 30.21
C GLN A 436 -24.22 -9.44 29.73
N ARG A 437 -24.31 -10.75 30.01
CA ARG A 437 -23.21 -11.72 29.82
C ARG A 437 -22.57 -11.69 28.41
N ASN A 438 -23.38 -11.59 27.36
CA ASN A 438 -22.87 -11.57 25.98
C ASN A 438 -22.24 -10.22 25.61
N GLU A 439 -22.80 -9.12 26.13
CA GLU A 439 -22.27 -7.76 25.92
C GLU A 439 -20.94 -7.57 26.64
N THR A 440 -20.77 -8.15 27.84
CA THR A 440 -19.51 -8.12 28.59
C THR A 440 -18.38 -8.82 27.85
N ILE A 441 -18.63 -10.00 27.28
CA ILE A 441 -17.60 -10.73 26.50
C ILE A 441 -17.21 -9.92 25.26
N SER A 442 -18.19 -9.34 24.56
CA SER A 442 -17.93 -8.48 23.40
C SER A 442 -17.14 -7.23 23.77
N LEU A 443 -17.45 -6.62 24.91
CA LEU A 443 -16.76 -5.43 25.40
C LEU A 443 -15.31 -5.75 25.78
N VAL A 444 -15.07 -6.80 26.55
CA VAL A 444 -13.70 -7.24 26.92
C VAL A 444 -12.86 -7.54 25.67
N ARG A 445 -13.44 -8.22 24.67
CA ARG A 445 -12.75 -8.45 23.39
C ARG A 445 -12.39 -7.14 22.67
N ALA A 446 -13.29 -6.16 22.68
CA ALA A 446 -13.02 -4.85 22.08
C ALA A 446 -11.91 -4.09 22.83
N TYR A 447 -11.87 -4.19 24.18
CA TYR A 447 -10.77 -3.67 24.98
C TYR A 447 -9.43 -4.30 24.61
N LEU A 448 -9.36 -5.64 24.62
CA LEU A 448 -8.12 -6.37 24.31
C LEU A 448 -7.61 -6.07 22.91
N LEU A 449 -8.50 -6.08 21.91
CA LEU A 449 -8.17 -5.74 20.53
C LEU A 449 -7.60 -4.31 20.41
N CYS A 450 -8.21 -3.35 21.10
CA CYS A 450 -7.75 -1.96 21.06
C CYS A 450 -6.40 -1.78 21.77
N ILE A 451 -6.15 -2.52 22.86
CA ILE A 451 -4.84 -2.55 23.53
C ILE A 451 -3.77 -3.10 22.59
N ASP A 452 -4.05 -4.22 21.93
CA ASP A 452 -3.10 -4.86 21.02
C ASP A 452 -2.75 -3.94 19.83
N GLU A 453 -3.75 -3.31 19.22
CA GLU A 453 -3.54 -2.35 18.13
C GLU A 453 -2.74 -1.13 18.56
N LEU A 454 -3.07 -0.52 19.70
CA LEU A 454 -2.33 0.63 20.23
C LEU A 454 -0.87 0.27 20.57
N THR A 455 -0.64 -0.94 21.08
CA THR A 455 0.73 -1.45 21.35
C THR A 455 1.53 -1.58 20.05
N VAL A 456 0.92 -2.12 19.00
CA VAL A 456 1.56 -2.26 17.69
C VAL A 456 1.83 -0.89 17.07
N LEU A 457 0.86 0.02 17.10
CA LEU A 457 1.01 1.38 16.57
C LEU A 457 2.08 2.18 17.32
N GLU A 458 2.12 2.10 18.65
CA GLU A 458 3.19 2.72 19.46
C GLU A 458 4.58 2.26 19.00
N ALA A 459 4.74 0.94 18.79
CA ALA A 459 6.00 0.37 18.34
C ALA A 459 6.37 0.85 16.91
N ILE A 460 5.39 1.00 16.03
CA ILE A 460 5.59 1.50 14.66
C ILE A 460 6.02 2.96 14.68
N PHE A 461 5.28 3.83 15.36
CA PHE A 461 5.59 5.26 15.42
C PHE A 461 6.93 5.53 16.11
N SER A 462 7.24 4.82 17.19
CA SER A 462 8.55 4.93 17.86
C SER A 462 9.69 4.52 16.94
N LYS A 463 9.53 3.43 16.16
CA LYS A 463 10.54 3.00 15.18
C LYS A 463 10.69 3.99 14.02
N LYS A 464 9.60 4.57 13.53
CA LYS A 464 9.64 5.62 12.50
C LYS A 464 10.36 6.86 13.00
N LEU A 465 10.11 7.28 14.24
CA LEU A 465 10.81 8.39 14.88
C LEU A 465 12.32 8.11 14.97
N ASP A 466 12.71 6.91 15.43
CA ASP A 466 14.12 6.50 15.47
C ASP A 466 14.75 6.40 14.08
N PHE A 467 13.99 6.01 13.06
CA PHE A 467 14.40 6.03 11.67
C PHE A 467 14.69 7.47 11.20
N PHE A 468 13.79 8.41 11.42
CA PHE A 468 13.97 9.81 11.00
C PHE A 468 15.13 10.50 11.72
N ARG A 469 15.32 10.24 13.02
CA ARG A 469 16.47 10.72 13.80
C ARG A 469 17.80 10.22 13.25
N ARG A 470 17.84 8.98 12.75
CA ARG A 470 19.04 8.42 12.10
C ARG A 470 19.21 8.96 10.67
N LEU A 471 18.13 9.13 9.93
CA LEU A 471 18.16 9.75 8.60
C LEU A 471 18.72 11.17 8.65
N ARG A 472 18.37 11.93 9.69
CA ARG A 472 18.94 13.25 9.99
C ARG A 472 20.46 13.22 9.98
N GLN A 473 21.07 12.30 10.74
CA GLN A 473 22.53 12.17 10.81
C GLN A 473 23.20 11.88 9.46
N ASP A 474 22.54 11.16 8.55
CA ASP A 474 23.06 10.97 7.19
C ASP A 474 22.99 12.26 6.36
N VAL A 475 21.89 13.01 6.48
CA VAL A 475 21.72 14.31 5.82
C VAL A 475 22.76 15.33 6.31
N ASP A 476 23.01 15.39 7.62
CA ASP A 476 24.05 16.26 8.21
C ASP A 476 25.41 15.97 7.55
N SER A 477 25.75 14.68 7.45
CA SER A 477 26.99 14.21 6.82
C SER A 477 27.04 14.56 5.32
N PHE A 478 25.92 14.47 4.60
CA PHE A 478 25.86 14.86 3.20
C PHE A 478 26.04 16.37 3.01
N GLU A 479 25.45 17.20 3.87
CA GLU A 479 25.65 18.64 3.82
C GLU A 479 27.09 19.04 4.14
N GLU A 480 27.73 18.41 5.15
CA GLU A 480 29.15 18.62 5.45
C GLU A 480 30.05 18.28 4.26
N GLN A 481 29.78 17.16 3.58
CA GLN A 481 30.50 16.76 2.36
C GLN A 481 30.31 17.76 1.23
N ASP A 482 29.06 18.17 0.96
CA ASP A 482 28.76 19.14 -0.08
C ASP A 482 29.42 20.50 0.20
N HIS A 483 29.46 20.92 1.48
CA HIS A 483 30.17 22.13 1.90
C HIS A 483 31.69 22.02 1.71
N ALA A 484 32.30 20.88 2.07
CA ALA A 484 33.72 20.63 1.85
C ALA A 484 34.09 20.65 0.36
N GLU A 485 33.18 20.23 -0.51
CA GLU A 485 33.33 20.24 -1.97
C GLU A 485 32.95 21.56 -2.64
N ASN A 486 32.59 22.60 -1.86
CA ASN A 486 32.08 23.89 -2.36
C ASN A 486 30.87 23.76 -3.30
N LYS A 487 29.97 22.83 -3.00
CA LYS A 487 28.71 22.61 -3.74
C LYS A 487 27.54 23.27 -3.00
N PRO A 488 27.20 24.53 -3.31
CA PRO A 488 26.01 25.17 -2.73
C PRO A 488 24.73 24.43 -3.15
N PRO A 489 23.61 24.63 -2.44
CA PRO A 489 22.29 24.17 -2.89
C PRO A 489 21.91 24.79 -4.24
N ASP A 490 21.20 24.05 -5.07
CA ASP A 490 20.74 24.51 -6.39
C ASP A 490 19.65 25.59 -6.21
N HIS A 491 18.72 25.38 -5.26
CA HIS A 491 17.69 26.35 -4.89
C HIS A 491 17.59 26.53 -3.37
N LYS A 492 18.20 27.59 -2.84
CA LYS A 492 18.23 27.87 -1.39
C LYS A 492 16.85 28.09 -0.75
N ASP A 493 15.88 28.57 -1.54
CA ASP A 493 14.49 28.78 -1.10
C ASP A 493 13.62 27.52 -1.24
N GLY A 494 14.18 26.47 -1.88
CA GLY A 494 13.60 25.14 -1.96
C GLY A 494 13.53 24.46 -0.59
N GLU A 495 12.70 23.45 -0.47
CA GLU A 495 12.52 22.76 0.81
C GLU A 495 13.77 21.92 1.17
N SER A 496 14.37 22.22 2.32
CA SER A 496 15.56 21.52 2.76
C SER A 496 15.24 20.09 3.24
N PRO A 497 16.17 19.13 3.11
CA PRO A 497 16.05 17.82 3.73
C PRO A 497 15.79 17.87 5.25
N TRP A 498 16.38 18.86 5.94
CA TRP A 498 16.18 19.07 7.38
C TRP A 498 14.75 19.41 7.73
N ASP A 499 14.12 20.33 6.99
CA ASP A 499 12.73 20.74 7.24
C ASP A 499 11.77 19.56 7.08
N ARG A 500 12.00 18.72 6.05
CA ARG A 500 11.22 17.49 5.82
C ARG A 500 11.37 16.50 6.97
N ILE A 501 12.60 16.27 7.42
CA ILE A 501 12.88 15.32 8.50
C ILE A 501 12.30 15.84 9.82
N ALA A 502 12.45 17.13 10.13
CA ALA A 502 11.89 17.73 11.34
C ALA A 502 10.36 17.63 11.39
N PHE A 503 9.68 17.86 10.25
CA PHE A 503 8.24 17.62 10.12
C PHE A 503 7.88 16.16 10.44
N ALA A 504 8.60 15.21 9.84
CA ALA A 504 8.32 13.79 10.03
C ALA A 504 8.63 13.31 11.47
N GLU A 505 9.71 13.80 12.09
CA GLU A 505 10.02 13.56 13.50
C GLU A 505 8.88 14.05 14.40
N HIS A 506 8.40 15.28 14.20
CA HIS A 506 7.33 15.86 15.00
C HIS A 506 6.03 15.05 14.89
N ALA A 507 5.60 14.71 13.67
CA ALA A 507 4.37 13.95 13.44
C ALA A 507 4.43 12.55 14.09
N MET A 508 5.59 11.88 14.05
CA MET A 508 5.76 10.56 14.68
C MET A 508 5.86 10.64 16.20
N GLU A 509 6.49 11.68 16.74
CA GLU A 509 6.56 11.92 18.18
C GLU A 509 5.18 12.19 18.80
N GLU A 510 4.38 13.02 18.13
CA GLU A 510 2.99 13.30 18.52
C GLU A 510 2.16 12.00 18.53
N SER A 511 2.20 11.25 17.42
CA SER A 511 1.45 9.99 17.28
C SER A 511 1.88 8.94 18.32
N ALA A 512 3.19 8.79 18.55
CA ALA A 512 3.71 7.85 19.54
C ALA A 512 3.30 8.25 20.98
N THR A 513 3.31 9.54 21.30
CA THR A 513 2.91 10.05 22.60
C THR A 513 1.42 9.86 22.84
N GLN A 514 0.59 10.13 21.83
CA GLN A 514 -0.86 9.91 21.91
C GLN A 514 -1.19 8.43 22.07
N CYS A 515 -0.54 7.53 21.31
CA CYS A 515 -0.68 6.07 21.50
C CYS A 515 -0.37 5.65 22.94
N LYS A 516 0.77 6.08 23.49
CA LYS A 516 1.19 5.76 24.88
C LYS A 516 0.15 6.19 25.90
N ARG A 517 -0.36 7.41 25.77
CA ARG A 517 -1.42 7.97 26.64
C ARG A 517 -2.69 7.12 26.56
N LEU A 518 -3.20 6.88 25.36
CA LEU A 518 -4.43 6.10 25.13
C LEU A 518 -4.30 4.66 25.66
N HIS A 519 -3.14 4.05 25.46
CA HIS A 519 -2.84 2.72 25.93
C HIS A 519 -2.80 2.63 27.46
N ALA A 520 -2.18 3.59 28.13
CA ALA A 520 -2.17 3.68 29.60
C ALA A 520 -3.58 3.86 30.16
N ASP A 521 -4.35 4.79 29.60
CA ASP A 521 -5.75 5.07 29.95
C ASP A 521 -6.63 3.81 29.85
N LEU A 522 -6.46 3.05 28.77
CA LEU A 522 -7.26 1.86 28.50
C LEU A 522 -6.89 0.70 29.44
N ARG A 523 -5.59 0.53 29.76
CA ARG A 523 -5.10 -0.46 30.74
C ARG A 523 -5.59 -0.15 32.14
N GLU A 524 -5.51 1.10 32.58
CA GLU A 524 -6.04 1.53 33.88
C GLU A 524 -7.55 1.28 33.96
N SER A 525 -8.26 1.62 32.89
CA SER A 525 -9.70 1.41 32.80
C SER A 525 -10.07 -0.08 32.88
N LEU A 526 -9.34 -0.97 32.20
CA LEU A 526 -9.56 -2.41 32.27
C LEU A 526 -9.27 -2.97 33.68
N ASN A 527 -8.20 -2.51 34.33
CA ASN A 527 -7.85 -2.93 35.70
C ASN A 527 -8.90 -2.45 36.72
N SER A 528 -9.45 -1.25 36.54
CA SER A 528 -10.53 -0.76 37.40
C SER A 528 -11.84 -1.55 37.22
N ALA A 529 -12.11 -2.06 36.00
CA ALA A 529 -13.26 -2.91 35.69
C ALA A 529 -13.13 -4.31 36.31
N SER A 530 -11.90 -4.85 36.42
CA SER A 530 -11.64 -6.14 37.08
C SER A 530 -11.62 -6.04 38.61
N HIS A 531 -11.56 -4.83 39.18
CA HIS A 531 -11.55 -4.57 40.62
C HIS A 531 -12.87 -3.99 41.16
N THR A 532 -13.88 -3.75 40.32
CA THR A 532 -15.18 -3.31 40.80
C THR A 532 -15.93 -4.51 41.41
N PRO A 533 -16.33 -4.48 42.70
CA PRO A 533 -17.10 -5.56 43.29
C PRO A 533 -18.43 -5.66 42.56
N CYS A 534 -18.70 -6.81 41.94
CA CYS A 534 -20.02 -7.14 41.42
C CYS A 534 -21.05 -6.95 42.55
N PRO A 535 -22.06 -6.06 42.43
CA PRO A 535 -23.15 -5.99 43.38
C PRO A 535 -24.15 -7.12 43.06
N CYS A 536 -23.66 -8.35 43.06
CA CYS A 536 -24.47 -9.55 42.96
C CYS A 536 -23.89 -10.57 43.94
N LYS A 537 -24.61 -10.74 45.05
CA LYS A 537 -24.44 -11.82 46.02
C LYS A 537 -24.22 -13.16 45.30
N TYR A 538 -23.00 -13.67 45.27
CA TYR A 538 -22.71 -15.10 45.39
C TYR A 538 -21.32 -15.26 46.01
N ARG A 539 -21.33 -15.24 47.34
CA ARG A 539 -20.22 -15.64 48.18
C ARG A 539 -20.31 -17.15 48.36
N SER A 540 -19.71 -17.91 47.46
CA SER A 540 -19.11 -19.24 47.74
C SER A 540 -18.67 -19.92 46.44
N VAL A 541 -17.65 -20.75 46.59
CA VAL A 541 -17.07 -21.66 45.59
C VAL A 541 -16.05 -20.99 44.65
N LEU A 542 -14.85 -20.78 45.18
CA LEU A 542 -13.57 -21.09 44.51
C LEU A 542 -12.45 -21.00 45.57
N THR A 543 -12.51 -21.93 46.53
CA THR A 543 -11.39 -22.29 47.39
C THR A 543 -11.23 -23.80 47.31
N SER A 544 -10.56 -24.27 46.25
CA SER A 544 -9.80 -25.52 46.22
C SER A 544 -9.39 -25.82 44.78
N VAL A 545 -8.10 -25.71 44.47
CA VAL A 545 -7.18 -26.84 44.24
C VAL A 545 -5.74 -26.28 44.31
N PRO A 546 -4.83 -26.89 45.08
CA PRO A 546 -3.48 -26.35 45.36
C PRO A 546 -2.41 -26.85 44.37
N ILE A 547 -1.31 -26.06 44.35
CA ILE A 547 0.09 -26.27 43.90
C ILE A 547 0.37 -27.47 42.99
#